data_AF-A0A8X6TV58-F1
#
_entry.id   AF-A0A8X6TV58-F1
#
_cell.length_a   1.000
_cell.length_b   1.000
_cell.length_c   1.000
_cell.angle_alpha   90.00
_cell.angle_beta   90.00
_cell.angle_gamma   90.00
#
_symmetry.space_group_name_H-M   'P 1'
#
loop_
_entity.id
_entity.type
_entity.pdbx_description
1 polymer ?
#
loop_
_entity_poly.entity_id
_entity_poly.type
_entity_poly.pdbx_seq_one_letter_code
_entity_poly.pdbx_strand_id
1 'polypeptide(L)'
;MKVLYVILTLCLVAKAVNAGDCPENSCPDGKHCVRVLGSTSCVNAAKSKHACSAEPGRGGVYDMVPPCDSGLKCDTTKTIHICK
;
A
#
# COMPACT_ATOMS: atom_id res chain seq x y z
N MET A 1 -2.43 29.02 11.36
CA MET A 1 -3.66 28.18 11.20
C MET A 1 -3.75 27.56 9.79
N LYS A 2 -2.66 26.94 9.27
CA LYS A 2 -2.61 26.33 7.92
C LYS A 2 -2.12 24.88 7.89
N VAL A 3 -1.60 24.38 9.02
CA VAL A 3 -1.06 23.02 9.15
C VAL A 3 -2.17 21.98 9.35
N LEU A 4 -3.30 22.37 9.96
CA LEU A 4 -4.42 21.46 10.21
C LEU A 4 -5.07 20.94 8.91
N TYR A 5 -5.10 21.75 7.85
CA TYR A 5 -5.75 21.38 6.58
C TYR A 5 -4.99 20.32 5.79
N VAL A 6 -3.66 20.28 5.91
CA VAL A 6 -2.81 19.30 5.21
C VAL A 6 -2.95 17.92 5.85
N ILE A 7 -3.09 17.87 7.17
CA ILE A 7 -3.29 16.60 7.89
C ILE A 7 -4.70 16.06 7.63
N LEU A 8 -5.72 16.93 7.58
CA LEU A 8 -7.09 16.52 7.27
C LEU A 8 -7.25 15.98 5.85
N THR A 9 -6.48 16.51 4.88
CA THR A 9 -6.51 16.04 3.49
C THR A 9 -5.76 14.73 3.27
N LEU A 10 -4.73 14.42 4.08
CA LEU A 10 -4.12 13.09 4.07
C LEU A 10 -5.06 11.98 4.60
N CYS A 11 -5.97 12.31 5.52
CA CYS A 11 -6.96 11.35 6.02
C CYS A 11 -8.08 11.00 5.03
N LEU A 12 -8.33 11.85 4.01
CA LEU A 12 -9.45 11.65 3.08
C LEU A 12 -9.13 10.69 1.90
N VAL A 13 -7.86 10.34 1.70
CA VAL A 13 -7.45 9.38 0.64
C VAL A 13 -7.39 7.95 1.16
N ALA A 14 -7.55 7.74 2.47
CA ALA A 14 -7.80 6.44 3.05
C ALA A 14 -9.31 6.27 3.24
N LYS A 15 -10.05 6.05 2.15
CA LYS A 15 -11.34 5.36 2.26
C LYS A 15 -11.03 3.95 2.77
N ALA A 16 -10.99 3.83 4.09
CA ALA A 16 -10.93 2.61 4.84
C ALA A 16 -12.14 1.77 4.46
N VAL A 17 -11.98 0.93 3.45
CA VAL A 17 -12.90 -0.16 3.16
C VAL A 17 -12.36 -1.36 3.92
N ASN A 18 -13.02 -1.61 5.05
CA ASN A 18 -12.83 -2.69 6.01
C ASN A 18 -11.44 -2.76 6.67
N ALA A 19 -11.39 -2.27 7.90
CA ALA A 19 -10.48 -2.73 8.95
C ALA A 19 -10.84 -4.18 9.35
N GLY A 20 -10.76 -5.10 8.40
CA GLY A 20 -10.62 -6.51 8.71
C GLY A 20 -9.14 -6.81 8.60
N ASP A 21 -8.54 -7.34 9.66
CA ASP A 21 -7.28 -8.06 9.55
C ASP A 21 -7.35 -8.90 8.27
N CYS A 22 -6.46 -8.66 7.32
CA CYS A 22 -6.45 -9.45 6.10
C CYS A 22 -5.57 -10.68 6.35
N PRO A 23 -6.15 -11.87 6.62
CA PRO A 23 -5.39 -13.10 6.49
C PRO A 23 -4.95 -13.22 5.03
N GLU A 24 -3.81 -13.87 4.81
CA GLU A 24 -3.12 -13.98 3.52
C GLU A 24 -4.09 -14.03 2.33
N ASN A 25 -3.90 -13.14 1.35
CA ASN A 25 -4.64 -13.17 0.09
C ASN A 25 -6.18 -13.01 0.19
N SER A 26 -6.72 -12.52 1.31
CA SER A 26 -8.17 -12.32 1.50
C SER A 26 -8.69 -10.97 1.01
N CYS A 27 -7.83 -10.20 0.34
CA CYS A 27 -8.23 -8.91 -0.19
C CYS A 27 -9.09 -9.08 -1.46
N PRO A 28 -10.12 -8.24 -1.63
CA PRO A 28 -10.93 -8.26 -2.85
C PRO A 28 -10.07 -7.97 -4.07
N ASP A 29 -10.55 -8.41 -5.24
CA ASP A 29 -9.83 -8.36 -6.51
C ASP A 29 -9.19 -6.99 -6.79
N GLY A 30 -7.90 -7.00 -7.12
CA GLY A 30 -7.09 -5.79 -7.33
C GLY A 30 -6.55 -5.09 -6.07
N LYS A 31 -6.74 -5.66 -4.88
CA LYS A 31 -6.15 -5.15 -3.62
C LYS A 31 -5.12 -6.11 -3.03
N HIS A 32 -4.19 -5.54 -2.25
CA HIS A 32 -3.11 -6.24 -1.59
C HIS A 32 -3.12 -5.96 -0.09
N CYS A 33 -2.83 -6.99 0.69
CA CYS A 33 -2.73 -6.88 2.14
C CYS A 33 -1.39 -6.23 2.50
N VAL A 34 -1.43 -5.08 3.17
CA VAL A 34 -0.25 -4.34 3.64
C VAL A 34 -0.28 -4.23 5.15
N ARG A 35 0.86 -4.48 5.79
CA ARG A 35 1.09 -4.30 7.21
C ARG A 35 1.70 -2.92 7.47
N VAL A 36 1.04 -2.12 8.30
CA VAL A 36 1.50 -0.81 8.74
C VAL A 36 1.42 -0.75 10.27
N LEU A 37 2.55 -0.58 10.94
CA LEU A 37 2.64 -0.44 12.40
C LEU A 37 1.95 -1.57 13.21
N GLY A 38 1.97 -2.79 12.68
CA GLY A 38 1.39 -3.97 13.34
C GLY A 38 -0.08 -4.25 12.97
N SER A 39 -0.76 -3.34 12.26
CA SER A 39 -2.07 -3.58 11.69
C SER A 39 -1.97 -4.00 10.22
N THR A 40 -2.81 -4.92 9.78
CA THR A 40 -2.92 -5.29 8.36
C THR A 40 -4.15 -4.64 7.73
N SER A 41 -4.05 -4.26 6.46
CA SER A 41 -5.16 -3.64 5.73
C SER A 41 -5.05 -3.90 4.22
N CYS A 42 -6.18 -4.08 3.56
CA CYS A 42 -6.25 -4.20 2.11
C CYS A 42 -6.16 -2.83 1.45
N VAL A 43 -5.11 -2.59 0.67
CA VAL A 43 -4.91 -1.36 -0.10
C VAL A 43 -4.84 -1.65 -1.59
N ASN A 44 -5.07 -0.65 -2.43
CA ASN A 44 -4.87 -0.81 -3.87
C ASN A 44 -3.38 -0.91 -4.21
N ALA A 45 -3.08 -1.50 -5.36
CA ALA A 45 -1.73 -1.52 -5.88
C ALA A 45 -1.13 -0.11 -6.07
N ALA A 46 0.19 0.00 -5.98
CA ALA A 46 0.93 1.24 -6.13
C ALA A 46 0.92 1.70 -7.60
N LYS A 47 0.51 2.95 -7.82
CA LYS A 47 0.48 3.59 -9.14
C LYS A 47 1.88 4.04 -9.57
N SER A 48 2.03 4.42 -10.84
CA SER A 48 3.29 4.95 -11.37
C SER A 48 3.83 6.09 -10.49
N LYS A 49 5.14 6.04 -10.21
CA LYS A 49 5.88 6.96 -9.32
C LYS A 49 5.52 6.88 -7.84
N HIS A 50 4.68 5.94 -7.40
CA HIS A 50 4.49 5.65 -5.98
C HIS A 50 5.48 4.62 -5.48
N ALA A 51 5.72 4.65 -4.16
CA ALA A 51 6.53 3.65 -3.49
C ALA A 51 5.88 2.26 -3.58
N CYS A 52 6.71 1.23 -3.76
CA CYS A 52 6.25 -0.14 -3.94
C CYS A 52 7.12 -1.14 -3.21
N SER A 53 6.57 -2.33 -2.97
CA SER A 53 7.36 -3.50 -2.60
C SER A 53 7.40 -4.48 -3.76
N ALA A 54 8.57 -4.98 -4.10
CA ALA A 54 8.74 -5.93 -5.20
C ALA A 54 8.21 -7.33 -4.84
N GLU A 55 8.27 -7.69 -3.55
CA GLU A 55 7.88 -9.00 -3.05
C GLU A 55 6.98 -8.84 -1.81
N PRO A 56 6.01 -9.75 -1.62
CA PRO A 56 5.29 -9.83 -0.35
C PRO A 56 6.20 -10.38 0.75
N GLY A 57 5.96 -9.94 1.98
CA GLY A 57 6.59 -10.50 3.16
C GLY A 57 5.99 -11.85 3.55
N ARG A 58 6.20 -12.24 4.81
CA ARG A 58 5.72 -13.51 5.35
C ARG A 58 4.19 -13.59 5.25
N GLY A 59 3.70 -14.65 4.61
CA GLY A 59 2.28 -14.90 4.45
C GLY A 59 1.59 -14.04 3.39
N GLY A 60 2.31 -13.62 2.34
CA GLY A 60 1.68 -12.83 1.27
C GLY A 60 1.32 -11.38 1.67
N VAL A 61 1.75 -10.93 2.86
CA VAL A 61 1.49 -9.58 3.37
C VAL A 61 2.67 -8.68 3.08
N TYR A 62 2.42 -7.55 2.44
CA TYR A 62 3.43 -6.56 2.11
C TYR A 62 3.74 -5.67 3.32
N ASP A 63 5.00 -5.35 3.58
CA ASP A 63 5.38 -4.43 4.66
C ASP A 63 5.39 -3.00 4.14
N MET A 64 4.65 -2.12 4.83
CA MET A 64 4.54 -0.66 4.60
C MET A 64 3.90 -0.22 3.27
N VAL A 65 4.20 -0.88 2.15
CA VAL A 65 3.78 -0.45 0.80
C VAL A 65 3.32 -1.64 -0.07
N PRO A 66 2.27 -1.48 -0.88
CA PRO A 66 1.77 -2.54 -1.77
C PRO A 66 2.70 -2.78 -2.98
N PRO A 67 2.47 -3.85 -3.76
CA PRO A 67 3.12 -4.04 -5.04
C PRO A 67 2.60 -3.05 -6.08
N CYS A 68 3.28 -2.95 -7.21
CA CYS A 68 2.84 -2.10 -8.32
C CYS A 68 1.57 -2.60 -8.99
N ASP A 69 0.82 -1.66 -9.56
CA ASP A 69 -0.36 -1.94 -10.37
C ASP A 69 -0.01 -2.80 -11.59
N SER A 70 -1.00 -3.51 -12.13
CA SER A 70 -0.80 -4.45 -13.23
C SER A 70 -0.24 -3.71 -14.46
N GLY A 71 0.97 -4.09 -14.87
CA GLY A 71 1.68 -3.48 -15.99
C GLY A 71 2.78 -2.50 -15.60
N LEU A 72 2.97 -2.22 -14.31
CA LEU A 72 4.09 -1.46 -13.79
C LEU A 72 5.12 -2.37 -13.12
N LYS A 73 6.39 -1.97 -13.15
CA LYS A 73 7.47 -2.70 -12.46
C LYS A 73 7.97 -1.91 -11.27
N CYS A 74 8.18 -2.61 -10.16
CA CYS A 74 8.79 -2.02 -8.98
C CYS A 74 10.29 -1.88 -9.21
N ASP A 75 10.78 -0.65 -9.28
CA ASP A 75 12.19 -0.37 -9.47
C ASP A 75 12.95 -0.42 -8.16
N THR A 76 13.75 -1.46 -7.99
CA THR A 76 14.58 -1.68 -6.79
C THR A 76 15.98 -1.08 -6.91
N THR A 77 16.29 -0.39 -8.02
CA THR A 77 17.61 0.24 -8.21
C THR A 77 17.84 1.48 -7.35
N LYS A 78 16.76 2.05 -6.79
CA LYS A 78 16.79 3.22 -5.92
C LYS A 78 16.61 2.81 -4.46
N THR A 79 17.13 3.63 -3.55
CA THR A 79 16.90 3.50 -2.11
C THR A 79 15.42 3.46 -1.75
N ILE A 80 14.57 4.14 -2.53
CA ILE A 80 13.11 4.06 -2.44
C ILE A 80 12.63 3.33 -3.69
N HIS A 81 12.06 2.16 -3.48
CA HIS A 81 11.48 1.37 -4.57
C HIS A 81 10.25 2.08 -5.12
N ILE A 82 10.19 2.34 -6.43
CA ILE A 82 9.08 3.08 -7.06
C ILE A 82 8.52 2.35 -8.27
N CYS A 83 7.22 2.46 -8.52
CA CYS A 83 6.61 1.88 -9.72
C CYS A 83 6.98 2.68 -10.97
N LYS A 84 7.42 1.97 -12.02
CA LYS A 84 7.77 2.51 -13.32
C LYS A 84 7.06 1.78 -14.44
#